data_AF-A0A6I7Z0Z6-F1
#
_entry.id   AF-A0A6I7Z0Z6-F1
#
_cell.length_a   1.000
_cell.length_b   1.000
_cell.length_c   1.000
_cell.angle_alpha   90.00
_cell.angle_beta   90.00
_cell.angle_gamma   90.00
#
_symmetry.space_group_name_H-M   'P 1'
#
loop_
_entity.id
_entity.type
_entity.pdbx_description
1 polymer ?
#
loop_
_entity_poly.entity_id
_entity_poly.type
_entity_poly.pdbx_seq_one_letter_code
_entity_poly.pdbx_strand_id
1 'polypeptide(L)'
;MPRTTCATRPATGQAARPRRHHPGGEAPTLHRLGGADWTKTKARAKKAVKEIAADLIKLYSARMAAPGHAFGSDTPWQRELEDAFPYAETPDQLTTIAEVKEDMEKTVPMDRLVCGDVGYGKT
;
A
#
# COMPACT_ATOMS: atom_id res chain seq x y z
N MET A 1 38.94 -3.53 -46.51
CA MET A 1 38.18 -2.99 -45.35
C MET A 1 36.86 -3.77 -45.23
N PRO A 2 36.80 -4.81 -44.37
CA PRO A 2 35.61 -5.66 -44.27
C PRO A 2 34.50 -5.00 -43.46
N ARG A 3 33.27 -5.08 -43.98
CA ARG A 3 32.03 -4.66 -43.34
C ARG A 3 31.72 -5.64 -42.20
N THR A 4 31.55 -5.13 -40.98
CA THR A 4 31.11 -5.95 -39.84
C THR A 4 29.61 -5.72 -39.64
N THR A 5 28.82 -6.70 -40.04
CA THR A 5 27.39 -6.82 -39.74
C THR A 5 27.20 -7.10 -38.26
N CYS A 6 26.60 -6.17 -37.53
CA CYS A 6 26.20 -6.39 -36.14
C CYS A 6 24.88 -7.17 -36.14
N ALA A 7 24.95 -8.47 -35.89
CA ALA A 7 23.80 -9.34 -35.80
C ALA A 7 22.96 -9.03 -34.54
N THR A 8 21.66 -8.91 -34.77
CA THR A 8 20.57 -8.76 -33.80
C THR A 8 20.63 -9.87 -32.74
N ARG A 9 20.84 -9.52 -31.46
CA ARG A 9 20.66 -10.45 -30.33
C ARG A 9 19.15 -10.59 -30.05
N PRO A 10 18.61 -11.81 -29.94
CA PRO A 10 17.25 -11.98 -29.46
C PRO A 10 17.19 -11.71 -27.96
N ALA A 11 16.31 -10.79 -27.57
CA ALA A 11 15.83 -10.67 -26.20
C ALA A 11 14.89 -11.84 -25.92
N THR A 12 15.17 -12.64 -24.88
CA THR A 12 14.20 -13.06 -23.85
C THR A 12 14.80 -14.15 -22.95
N GLY A 13 15.38 -13.70 -21.84
CA GLY A 13 15.58 -14.52 -20.66
C GLY A 13 15.27 -13.63 -19.46
N GLN A 14 13.99 -13.53 -19.08
CA GLN A 14 13.62 -12.89 -17.81
C GLN A 14 14.14 -13.76 -16.67
N ALA A 15 15.39 -13.57 -16.28
CA ALA A 15 15.87 -14.02 -15.00
C ALA A 15 15.12 -13.21 -13.94
N ALA A 16 14.14 -13.84 -13.28
CA ALA A 16 13.44 -13.25 -12.15
C ALA A 16 14.49 -12.83 -11.11
N ARG A 17 14.53 -11.54 -10.79
CA ARG A 17 15.51 -10.99 -9.84
C ARG A 17 15.42 -11.75 -8.51
N PRO A 18 16.56 -12.14 -7.90
CA PRO A 18 16.56 -12.77 -6.59
C PRO A 18 15.95 -11.79 -5.58
N ARG A 19 14.83 -12.18 -4.98
CA ARG A 19 14.21 -11.43 -3.89
C ARG A 19 15.00 -11.72 -2.61
N ARG A 20 15.51 -10.69 -1.95
CA ARG A 20 16.09 -10.84 -0.61
C ARG A 20 14.95 -11.20 0.34
N HIS A 21 15.05 -12.36 0.97
CA HIS A 21 14.14 -12.76 2.03
C HIS A 21 14.66 -12.16 3.34
N HIS A 22 13.84 -11.34 4.01
CA HIS A 22 14.14 -10.82 5.34
C HIS A 22 13.30 -11.63 6.34
N PRO A 23 13.84 -12.68 6.97
CA PRO A 23 13.13 -13.36 8.03
C PRO A 23 13.06 -12.44 9.24
N GLY A 24 11.87 -11.96 9.58
CA GLY A 24 11.60 -11.21 10.80
C GLY A 24 11.67 -12.10 12.04
N GLY A 25 12.85 -12.69 12.32
CA GLY A 25 13.16 -13.43 13.54
C GLY A 25 13.11 -14.96 13.46
N GLU A 26 12.51 -15.57 12.43
CA GLU A 26 12.37 -17.04 12.34
C GLU A 26 13.17 -17.64 11.18
N ALA A 27 14.04 -18.62 11.49
CA ALA A 27 14.90 -19.26 10.49
C ALA A 27 14.05 -20.03 9.46
N PRO A 28 14.23 -19.81 8.15
CA PRO A 28 13.39 -20.41 7.13
C PRO A 28 13.63 -21.93 7.04
N THR A 29 12.55 -22.71 6.95
CA THR A 29 12.63 -24.14 6.67
C THR A 29 13.15 -24.37 5.25
N LEU A 30 14.35 -24.94 5.13
CA LEU A 30 14.97 -25.28 3.84
C LEU A 30 14.20 -26.44 3.19
N HIS A 31 13.47 -26.16 2.12
CA HIS A 31 12.78 -27.18 1.33
C HIS A 31 13.71 -27.76 0.26
N ARG A 32 13.65 -29.08 0.03
CA ARG A 32 14.45 -29.75 -1.03
C ARG A 32 14.05 -29.22 -2.42
N LEU A 33 15.06 -28.89 -3.22
CA LEU A 33 14.92 -28.51 -4.63
C LEU A 33 14.20 -29.63 -5.41
N GLY A 34 13.01 -29.32 -5.93
CA GLY A 34 12.16 -30.25 -6.68
C GLY A 34 11.03 -30.92 -5.88
N GLY A 35 10.92 -30.65 -4.57
CA GLY A 35 9.87 -31.24 -3.73
C GLY A 35 8.48 -30.65 -3.97
N ALA A 36 7.48 -31.53 -4.10
CA ALA A 36 6.06 -31.17 -4.19
C ALA A 36 5.58 -30.30 -3.01
N ASP A 37 6.33 -30.26 -1.91
CA ASP A 37 6.06 -29.46 -0.72
C ASP A 37 6.14 -27.95 -1.00
N TRP A 38 7.07 -27.49 -1.83
CA TRP A 38 7.11 -26.08 -2.25
C TRP A 38 5.87 -25.69 -3.07
N THR A 39 5.44 -26.58 -3.96
CA THR A 39 4.23 -26.38 -4.76
C THR A 39 2.98 -26.33 -3.88
N LYS A 40 2.89 -27.21 -2.85
CA LYS A 40 1.80 -27.19 -1.86
C LYS A 40 1.82 -25.92 -1.00
N THR A 41 2.98 -25.51 -0.48
CA THR A 41 3.11 -24.28 0.32
C THR A 41 2.76 -23.05 -0.51
N LYS A 42 3.21 -22.97 -1.77
CA LYS A 42 2.83 -21.90 -2.70
C LYS A 42 1.33 -21.91 -3.01
N ALA A 43 0.71 -23.08 -3.18
CA ALA A 43 -0.72 -23.19 -3.40
C ALA A 43 -1.53 -22.73 -2.18
N ARG A 44 -1.11 -23.10 -0.96
CA ARG A 44 -1.71 -22.64 0.29
C ARG A 44 -1.58 -21.13 0.48
N ALA A 45 -0.38 -20.57 0.26
CA ALA A 45 -0.15 -19.13 0.33
C ALA A 45 -1.01 -18.37 -0.70
N LYS A 46 -1.10 -18.89 -1.94
CA LYS A 46 -2.00 -18.31 -2.96
C LYS A 46 -3.48 -18.38 -2.56
N LYS A 47 -3.92 -19.44 -1.88
CA LYS A 47 -5.30 -19.56 -1.39
C LYS A 47 -5.58 -18.50 -0.32
N ALA A 48 -4.69 -18.36 0.66
CA ALA A 48 -4.81 -17.36 1.73
C ALA A 48 -4.84 -15.93 1.16
N VAL A 49 -3.98 -15.62 0.20
CA VAL A 49 -3.99 -14.29 -0.47
C VAL A 49 -5.31 -14.05 -1.20
N LYS A 50 -5.89 -15.06 -1.85
CA LYS A 50 -7.19 -14.95 -2.53
C LYS A 50 -8.33 -14.71 -1.56
N GLU A 51 -8.31 -15.37 -0.39
CA GLU A 51 -9.32 -15.18 0.67
C GLU A 51 -9.26 -13.75 1.20
N ILE A 52 -8.07 -13.25 1.56
CA ILE A 52 -7.88 -11.85 2.01
C ILE A 52 -8.35 -10.85 0.95
N ALA A 53 -8.01 -11.09 -0.33
CA ALA A 53 -8.45 -10.21 -1.41
C ALA A 53 -9.98 -10.20 -1.56
N ALA A 54 -10.64 -11.35 -1.43
CA ALA A 54 -12.10 -11.44 -1.48
C ALA A 54 -12.74 -10.71 -0.29
N ASP A 55 -12.18 -10.84 0.91
CA ASP A 55 -12.66 -10.16 2.10
C ASP A 55 -12.50 -8.64 2.00
N LEU A 56 -11.37 -8.16 1.46
CA LEU A 56 -11.15 -6.74 1.19
C LEU A 56 -12.21 -6.18 0.22
N ILE A 57 -12.48 -6.87 -0.88
CA ILE A 57 -13.51 -6.46 -1.84
C ILE A 57 -14.88 -6.39 -1.17
N LYS A 58 -15.20 -7.41 -0.36
CA LYS A 58 -16.47 -7.48 0.36
C LYS A 58 -16.62 -6.33 1.35
N LEU A 59 -15.56 -6.00 2.09
CA LEU A 59 -15.52 -4.86 2.99
C LEU A 59 -15.76 -3.54 2.25
N TYR A 60 -15.06 -3.30 1.14
CA TYR A 60 -15.26 -2.08 0.33
C TYR A 60 -16.67 -1.98 -0.24
N SER A 61 -17.24 -3.09 -0.72
CA SER A 61 -18.62 -3.11 -1.20
C SER A 61 -19.63 -2.76 -0.11
N ALA A 62 -19.41 -3.25 1.12
CA ALA A 62 -20.25 -2.94 2.27
C ALA A 62 -20.11 -1.47 2.70
N ARG A 63 -18.89 -0.91 2.66
CA ARG A 63 -18.66 0.52 2.97
C ARG A 63 -19.30 1.45 1.94
N MET A 64 -19.22 1.13 0.65
CA MET A 64 -19.88 1.92 -0.40
C MET A 64 -21.41 1.86 -0.31
N ALA A 65 -21.97 0.74 0.15
CA ALA A 65 -23.41 0.57 0.33
C ALA A 65 -23.94 1.23 1.61
N ALA A 66 -23.07 1.45 2.61
CA ALA A 66 -23.44 2.10 3.85
C ALA A 66 -23.38 3.63 3.69
N PRO A 67 -24.46 4.38 3.97
CA PRO A 67 -24.40 5.83 3.99
C PRO A 67 -23.48 6.27 5.15
N GLY A 68 -22.42 7.00 4.82
CA GLY A 68 -21.55 7.67 5.78
C GLY A 68 -22.13 9.03 6.19
N HIS A 69 -21.54 9.62 7.22
CA HIS A 69 -21.82 11.01 7.59
C HIS A 69 -20.81 11.93 6.90
N ALA A 70 -21.30 12.75 5.98
CA ALA A 70 -20.50 13.80 5.36
C ALA A 70 -20.35 14.97 6.33
N PHE A 71 -19.11 15.30 6.70
CA PHE A 71 -18.82 16.51 7.48
C PHE A 71 -18.99 17.76 6.60
N GLY A 72 -19.32 18.88 7.23
CA GLY A 72 -19.41 20.18 6.55
C GLY A 72 -18.04 20.82 6.33
N SER A 73 -17.99 21.85 5.50
CA SER A 73 -16.77 22.61 5.22
C SER A 73 -16.16 23.24 6.47
N ASP A 74 -14.83 23.38 6.49
CA ASP A 74 -14.07 24.02 7.57
C ASP A 74 -14.67 25.36 8.02
N THR A 75 -14.82 25.53 9.33
CA THR A 75 -15.25 26.80 9.94
C THR A 75 -14.06 27.74 10.15
N PRO A 76 -14.25 29.08 10.20
CA PRO A 76 -13.16 30.02 10.45
C PRO A 76 -12.36 29.72 11.73
N TRP A 77 -13.04 29.26 12.78
CA TRP A 77 -12.42 28.86 14.04
C TRP A 77 -11.51 27.63 13.91
N GLN A 78 -11.78 26.76 12.94
CA GLN A 78 -10.95 25.59 12.67
C GLN A 78 -9.59 25.98 12.08
N ARG A 79 -9.55 27.04 11.25
CA ARG A 79 -8.30 27.62 10.76
C ARG A 79 -7.51 28.29 11.87
N GLU A 80 -8.20 29.00 12.77
CA GLU A 80 -7.54 29.61 13.94
C GLU A 80 -6.91 28.55 14.87
N LEU A 81 -7.53 27.38 14.99
CA LEU A 81 -6.98 26.25 15.73
C LEU A 81 -5.80 25.60 15.02
N GLU A 82 -5.85 25.47 13.70
CA GLU A 82 -4.72 24.99 12.88
C GLU A 82 -3.52 25.94 12.96
N ASP A 83 -3.76 27.25 12.86
CA ASP A 83 -2.73 28.29 12.97
C ASP A 83 -2.14 28.43 14.39
N ALA A 84 -2.83 27.88 15.41
CA ALA A 84 -2.34 27.87 16.79
C ALA A 84 -1.26 26.80 17.04
N PHE A 85 -1.05 25.85 16.11
CA PHE A 85 0.00 24.85 16.26
C PHE A 85 1.39 25.48 16.01
N PRO A 86 2.33 25.34 16.95
CA PRO A 86 3.63 26.03 16.89
C PRO A 86 4.63 25.39 15.93
N TYR A 87 4.21 24.41 15.13
CA TYR A 87 5.07 23.64 14.22
C TYR A 87 4.66 23.91 12.78
N ALA A 88 5.62 24.23 11.92
CA ALA A 88 5.38 24.34 10.49
C ALA A 88 5.23 22.94 9.88
N GLU A 89 4.07 22.67 9.28
CA GLU A 89 3.80 21.39 8.64
C GLU A 89 4.69 21.18 7.42
N THR A 90 5.12 19.94 7.24
CA THR A 90 5.82 19.51 6.03
C THR A 90 4.83 19.42 4.84
N PRO A 91 5.30 19.57 3.58
CA PRO A 91 4.42 19.47 2.41
C PRO A 91 3.62 18.15 2.33
N ASP A 92 4.19 17.05 2.85
CA ASP A 92 3.54 15.74 2.92
C ASP A 92 2.40 15.72 3.96
N GLN A 93 2.60 16.37 5.11
CA GLN A 93 1.57 16.55 6.13
C GLN A 93 0.42 17.42 5.61
N LEU A 94 0.72 18.53 4.93
CA LEU A 94 -0.31 19.40 4.33
C LEU A 94 -1.17 18.66 3.30
N THR A 95 -0.53 17.84 2.45
CA THR A 95 -1.23 17.01 1.46
C THR A 95 -2.11 15.99 2.16
N THR A 96 -1.58 15.31 3.18
CA THR A 96 -2.32 14.32 3.97
C THR A 96 -3.54 14.94 4.66
N ILE A 97 -3.40 16.13 5.25
CA ILE A 97 -4.50 16.85 5.91
C ILE A 97 -5.60 17.20 4.90
N ALA A 98 -5.23 17.75 3.73
CA ALA A 98 -6.19 18.10 2.70
C ALA A 98 -6.95 16.86 2.19
N GLU A 99 -6.26 15.74 1.94
CA GLU A 99 -6.87 14.49 1.50
C GLU A 99 -7.80 13.87 2.55
N VAL A 100 -7.42 13.93 3.84
CA VAL A 100 -8.27 13.47 4.95
C VAL A 100 -9.55 14.31 5.04
N LYS A 101 -9.44 15.65 4.94
CA LYS A 101 -10.60 16.55 4.94
C LYS A 101 -11.54 16.27 3.78
N GLU A 102 -10.99 16.13 2.56
CA GLU A 102 -11.78 15.78 1.37
C GLU A 102 -12.50 14.44 1.54
N ASP A 103 -11.83 13.45 2.13
CA ASP A 103 -12.44 12.14 2.40
C ASP A 103 -13.52 12.20 3.50
N MET A 104 -13.43 13.14 4.45
CA MET A 104 -14.44 13.38 5.49
C MET A 104 -15.69 14.11 4.98
N GLU A 105 -15.57 14.91 3.92
CA GLU A 105 -16.70 15.58 3.27
C GLU A 105 -17.52 14.62 2.38
N LYS A 106 -17.00 13.43 2.08
CA LYS A 106 -17.70 12.44 1.24
C LYS A 106 -18.83 11.76 1.99
N THR A 107 -19.87 11.37 1.26
CA THR A 107 -21.01 10.60 1.78
C THR A 107 -20.70 9.14 2.07
N VAL A 108 -19.47 8.69 1.79
CA VAL A 108 -18.99 7.32 2.00
C VAL A 108 -18.05 7.32 3.22
N PRO A 109 -18.12 6.33 4.12
CA PRO A 109 -17.21 6.23 5.25
C PRO A 109 -15.73 6.22 4.82
N MET A 110 -14.94 7.16 5.34
CA MET A 110 -13.50 7.28 5.07
C MET A 110 -12.73 6.02 5.54
N ASP A 111 -11.78 5.55 4.71
CA ASP A 111 -10.91 4.40 5.01
C ASP A 111 -9.46 4.68 4.60
N ARG A 112 -8.85 5.70 5.22
CA ARG A 112 -7.48 6.11 4.92
C ARG A 112 -6.53 5.65 6.01
N LEU A 113 -5.40 5.05 5.61
CA LEU A 113 -4.31 4.70 6.50
C LEU A 113 -3.16 5.69 6.32
N VAL A 114 -2.86 6.46 7.37
CA VAL A 114 -1.70 7.35 7.40
C VAL A 114 -0.54 6.61 8.07
N CYS A 115 0.48 6.26 7.28
CA CYS A 115 1.70 5.63 7.76
C CYS A 115 2.78 6.70 7.96
N GLY A 116 3.33 6.80 9.16
CA GLY A 116 4.48 7.68 9.43
C GLY A 116 5.30 7.13 10.59
N ASP A 117 6.53 7.61 10.77
CA ASP A 117 7.42 7.19 11.86
C ASP A 117 7.09 7.90 13.19
N VAL A 118 7.55 7.40 14.34
CA VAL A 118 7.35 8.03 15.65
C VAL A 118 7.88 9.48 15.60
N GLY A 119 7.04 10.46 15.96
CA GLY A 119 7.41 11.88 15.91
C GLY A 119 7.04 12.64 14.64
N TYR A 120 6.48 11.99 13.61
CA TYR A 120 6.03 12.64 12.37
C TYR A 120 4.69 13.40 12.47
N GLY A 121 4.21 13.73 13.68
CA GLY A 121 2.97 14.51 13.83
C GLY A 121 1.74 13.83 13.20
N LYS A 122 1.52 12.54 13.49
CA LYS A 122 0.29 11.82 13.08
C LYS A 122 -0.94 12.17 13.92
N THR A 123 -0.73 12.93 14.99
CA THR A 123 -1.72 13.45 15.93
C THR A 123 -1.91 14.92 15.65
#